data_AF-A0A8J4SD88-F1
#
_entry.id   AF-A0A8J4SD88-F1
#
_cell.length_a   1.000
_cell.length_b   1.000
_cell.length_c   1.000
_cell.angle_alpha   90.00
_cell.angle_beta   90.00
_cell.angle_gamma   90.00
#
_symmetry.space_group_name_H-M   'P 1'
#
loop_
_entity.id
_entity.type
_entity.pdbx_description
1 polymer ?
#
loop_
_entity_poly.entity_id
_entity_poly.type
_entity_poly.pdbx_seq_one_letter_code
_entity_poly.pdbx_strand_id
1 'polypeptide(L)'
;VPMLLIRPEADIPIVTMSVNSRLSNKDHVDLGKVLSHFRDDDTLILCSGQSTHNLRMIRNPSSTLLDWATAFQGWMDNIFTSESKLSMSEREEQLWNWQAAPGARLAHPSPDHFLPFVVGGGAGMEKNTPGAEGLFGGWKLGHMSFANYAWGIQQ
;
A
#
# COMPACT_ATOMS: atom_id res chain seq x y z
N VAL A 1 -5.59 14.93 2.30
CA VAL A 1 -6.52 14.18 3.18
C VAL A 1 -5.81 13.60 4.41
N PRO A 2 -4.79 12.71 4.32
CA PRO A 2 -4.30 11.99 5.50
C PRO A 2 -3.72 12.92 6.59
N MET A 3 -2.91 13.91 6.22
CA MET A 3 -2.30 14.83 7.20
C MET A 3 -3.30 15.71 7.95
N LEU A 4 -4.48 15.97 7.36
CA LEU A 4 -5.55 16.69 8.05
C LEU A 4 -6.07 15.89 9.25
N LEU A 5 -6.00 14.56 9.20
CA LEU A 5 -6.45 13.67 10.26
C LEU A 5 -5.32 13.31 11.23
N ILE A 6 -4.10 13.13 10.71
CA ILE A 6 -2.92 12.70 11.50
C ILE A 6 -2.32 13.87 12.29
N ARG A 7 -2.18 15.05 11.67
CA ARG A 7 -1.56 16.24 12.25
C ARG A 7 -2.25 17.53 11.78
N PRO A 8 -3.45 17.84 12.29
CA PRO A 8 -4.24 19.01 11.89
C PRO A 8 -3.52 20.36 12.09
N GLU A 9 -2.56 20.42 13.01
CA GLU A 9 -1.80 21.63 13.35
C GLU A 9 -0.93 22.13 12.18
N ALA A 10 -0.63 21.26 11.20
CA ALA A 10 0.18 21.57 10.02
C ALA A 10 1.55 22.19 10.35
N ASP A 11 2.16 21.74 11.43
CA ASP A 11 3.45 22.21 11.96
C ASP A 11 4.65 21.34 11.52
N ILE A 12 4.41 20.31 10.71
CA ILE A 12 5.45 19.44 10.12
C ILE A 12 5.64 19.84 8.64
N PRO A 13 6.86 20.14 8.17
CA PRO A 13 7.13 20.40 6.75
C PRO A 13 6.78 19.20 5.86
N ILE A 14 6.14 19.45 4.72
CA ILE A 14 5.72 18.40 3.78
C ILE A 14 6.33 18.67 2.40
N VAL A 15 7.00 17.68 1.85
CA VAL A 15 7.35 17.62 0.43
C VAL A 15 6.41 16.65 -0.27
N THR A 16 5.69 17.14 -1.27
CA THR A 16 4.77 16.31 -2.06
C THR A 16 5.46 15.75 -3.28
N MET A 17 5.33 14.44 -3.51
CA MET A 17 5.82 13.79 -4.72
C MET A 17 4.65 13.09 -5.43
N SER A 18 4.56 13.28 -6.75
CA SER A 18 3.56 12.60 -7.58
C SER A 18 4.07 11.24 -8.04
N VAL A 19 3.16 10.29 -8.23
CA VAL A 19 3.45 9.00 -8.86
C VAL A 19 3.51 9.19 -10.38
N ASN A 20 4.53 8.64 -11.04
CA ASN A 20 4.69 8.74 -12.49
C ASN A 20 4.08 7.51 -13.19
N SER A 21 2.92 7.69 -13.81
CA SER A 21 2.20 6.61 -14.51
C SER A 21 2.94 5.98 -15.70
N ARG A 22 4.06 6.57 -16.15
CA ARG A 22 4.88 6.03 -17.25
C ARG A 22 5.97 5.07 -16.77
N LEU A 23 6.22 5.02 -15.46
CA LEU A 23 7.20 4.11 -14.87
C LEU A 23 6.61 2.71 -14.73
N SER A 24 7.46 1.69 -14.87
CA SER A 24 7.07 0.32 -14.59
C SER A 24 6.83 0.13 -13.08
N ASN A 25 6.16 -0.94 -12.68
CA ASN A 25 6.03 -1.25 -11.25
C ASN A 25 7.40 -1.48 -10.60
N LYS A 26 8.37 -2.05 -11.33
CA LYS A 26 9.73 -2.26 -10.83
C LYS A 26 10.43 -0.93 -10.55
N ASP A 27 10.29 0.04 -11.45
CA ASP A 27 10.81 1.39 -11.25
C ASP A 27 10.19 2.07 -10.02
N HIS A 28 8.92 1.80 -9.72
CA HIS A 28 8.27 2.31 -8.50
C HIS A 28 8.78 1.63 -7.22
N VAL A 29 9.08 0.33 -7.26
CA VAL A 29 9.75 -0.36 -6.15
C VAL A 29 11.14 0.23 -5.93
N ASP A 30 11.91 0.43 -6.99
CA ASP A 30 13.26 1.00 -6.92
C ASP A 30 13.24 2.46 -6.46
N LEU A 31 12.23 3.24 -6.87
CA LEU A 31 11.98 4.57 -6.31
C LEU A 31 11.77 4.51 -4.78
N GLY A 32 10.93 3.57 -4.31
CA GLY A 32 10.74 3.34 -2.88
C GLY A 32 12.05 3.06 -2.15
N LYS A 33 12.89 2.19 -2.71
CA LYS A 33 14.22 1.86 -2.15
C LYS A 33 15.11 3.09 -2.05
N VAL A 34 15.13 3.96 -3.05
CA VAL A 34 15.89 5.22 -3.01
C VAL A 34 15.37 6.15 -1.92
N LEU A 35 14.05 6.25 -1.76
CA LEU A 35 13.44 7.08 -0.72
C LEU A 35 13.71 6.53 0.68
N SER A 36 13.89 5.21 0.83
CA SER A 36 14.03 4.55 2.13
C SER A 36 15.13 5.16 3.02
N HIS A 37 16.18 5.73 2.41
CA HIS A 37 17.28 6.43 3.09
C HIS A 37 16.80 7.64 3.92
N PHE A 38 15.71 8.31 3.54
CA PHE A 38 15.18 9.43 4.32
C PHE A 38 14.57 8.98 5.65
N ARG A 39 14.12 7.72 5.77
CA ARG A 39 13.61 7.20 7.06
C ARG A 39 14.70 7.18 8.14
N ASP A 40 15.95 7.01 7.72
CA ASP A 40 17.12 7.05 8.61
C ASP A 40 17.51 8.48 9.00
N ASP A 41 16.87 9.49 8.38
CA ASP A 41 17.13 10.93 8.57
C ASP A 41 15.85 11.67 9.01
N ASP A 42 15.23 11.18 10.10
CA ASP A 42 14.08 11.79 10.79
C ASP A 42 12.88 12.15 9.89
N THR A 43 12.68 11.38 8.80
CA THR A 43 11.62 11.66 7.82
C THR A 43 10.59 10.53 7.75
N LEU A 44 9.33 10.89 7.90
CA LEU A 44 8.21 9.98 7.62
C LEU A 44 7.93 9.93 6.11
N ILE A 45 8.02 8.72 5.53
CA ILE A 45 7.53 8.45 4.18
C ILE A 45 6.06 8.03 4.25
N LEU A 46 5.17 8.90 3.77
CA LEU A 46 3.72 8.63 3.74
C LEU A 46 3.24 8.35 2.31
N CYS A 47 2.93 7.09 2.02
CA CYS A 47 2.35 6.69 0.73
C CYS A 47 0.83 6.52 0.86
N SER A 48 0.07 7.54 0.46
CA SER A 48 -1.40 7.53 0.56
C SER A 48 -2.05 7.01 -0.72
N GLY A 49 -2.75 5.88 -0.61
CA GLY A 49 -3.56 5.27 -1.66
C GLY A 49 -4.81 4.61 -1.07
N GLN A 50 -5.36 3.60 -1.74
CA GLN A 50 -6.43 2.78 -1.19
C GLN A 50 -6.25 1.31 -1.60
N SER A 51 -6.32 0.38 -0.65
CA SER A 51 -6.00 -1.03 -0.87
C SER A 51 -6.87 -1.66 -1.95
N THR A 52 -8.17 -1.36 -1.97
CA THR A 52 -9.07 -1.73 -3.06
C THR A 52 -9.89 -0.51 -3.48
N HIS A 53 -9.86 -0.13 -4.77
CA HIS A 53 -10.40 1.14 -5.26
C HIS A 53 -11.16 0.99 -6.60
N ASN A 54 -12.30 0.30 -6.55
CA ASN A 54 -13.16 0.14 -7.72
C ASN A 54 -14.33 1.12 -7.75
N LEU A 55 -14.11 2.31 -8.30
CA LEU A 55 -15.17 3.32 -8.42
C LEU A 55 -16.36 2.87 -9.27
N ARG A 56 -16.19 1.88 -10.17
CA ARG A 56 -17.30 1.33 -10.98
C ARG A 56 -18.34 0.62 -10.10
N MET A 57 -17.96 0.19 -8.90
CA MET A 57 -18.82 -0.53 -7.96
C MET A 57 -19.51 0.37 -6.91
N ILE A 58 -19.18 1.66 -6.85
CA ILE A 58 -19.86 2.61 -5.94
C ILE A 58 -21.37 2.64 -6.16
N ARG A 59 -21.80 2.52 -7.42
CA ARG A 59 -23.23 2.55 -7.79
C ARG A 59 -24.00 1.31 -7.34
N ASN A 60 -23.31 0.25 -6.89
CA ASN A 60 -23.93 -0.99 -6.49
C ASN A 60 -23.24 -1.53 -5.23
N PRO A 61 -23.40 -0.83 -4.08
CA PRO A 61 -22.73 -1.21 -2.85
C PRO A 61 -23.25 -2.56 -2.34
N SER A 62 -22.36 -3.34 -1.74
CA SER A 62 -22.72 -4.60 -1.09
C SER A 62 -22.77 -4.41 0.43
N SER A 63 -23.74 -5.06 1.07
CA SER A 63 -23.82 -5.15 2.54
C SER A 63 -22.86 -6.19 3.11
N THR A 64 -22.40 -7.13 2.28
CA THR A 64 -21.39 -8.14 2.61
C THR A 64 -20.07 -7.85 1.89
N LEU A 65 -18.97 -8.34 2.45
CA LEU A 65 -17.67 -8.27 1.78
C LEU A 65 -17.68 -9.16 0.53
N LEU A 66 -17.17 -8.63 -0.58
CA LEU A 66 -17.05 -9.37 -1.83
C LEU A 66 -15.77 -10.20 -1.83
N ASP A 67 -15.87 -11.46 -2.27
CA ASP A 67 -14.77 -12.43 -2.23
C ASP A 67 -13.51 -11.96 -2.96
N TRP A 68 -13.66 -11.27 -4.09
CA TRP A 68 -12.50 -10.75 -4.81
C TRP A 68 -11.77 -9.65 -4.02
N ALA A 69 -12.50 -8.88 -3.21
CA ALA A 69 -11.94 -7.77 -2.44
C ALA A 69 -11.19 -8.30 -1.23
N THR A 70 -11.77 -9.29 -0.53
CA THR A 70 -11.11 -9.99 0.57
C THR A 70 -9.91 -10.80 0.09
N ALA A 71 -9.99 -11.42 -1.10
CA ALA A 71 -8.86 -12.13 -1.70
C ALA A 71 -7.69 -11.18 -2.03
N PHE A 72 -7.96 -10.00 -2.61
CA PHE A 72 -6.91 -9.02 -2.88
C PHE A 72 -6.30 -8.47 -1.59
N GLN A 73 -7.13 -8.15 -0.58
CA GLN A 73 -6.65 -7.69 0.71
C GLN A 73 -5.79 -8.76 1.42
N GLY A 74 -6.23 -10.01 1.44
CA GLY A 74 -5.45 -11.11 2.02
C GLY A 74 -4.13 -11.34 1.27
N TRP A 75 -4.10 -11.11 -0.04
CA TRP A 75 -2.85 -11.11 -0.80
C TRP A 75 -1.91 -9.95 -0.39
N MET A 76 -2.43 -8.74 -0.18
CA MET A 76 -1.63 -7.62 0.34
C MET A 76 -1.09 -7.92 1.75
N ASP A 77 -1.92 -8.47 2.63
CA ASP A 77 -1.49 -8.85 3.98
C ASP A 77 -0.38 -9.90 3.93
N ASN A 78 -0.49 -10.89 3.05
CA ASN A 78 0.54 -11.89 2.81
C ASN A 78 1.83 -11.32 2.19
N ILE A 79 1.85 -10.11 1.65
CA ILE A 79 3.09 -9.48 1.15
C ILE A 79 3.69 -8.54 2.18
N PHE A 80 2.85 -7.80 2.90
CA PHE A 80 3.33 -6.70 3.73
C PHE A 80 3.53 -7.08 5.19
N THR A 81 2.73 -7.97 5.79
CA THR A 81 2.80 -8.16 7.24
C THR A 81 4.00 -8.99 7.68
N SER A 82 4.36 -8.85 8.95
CA SER A 82 5.37 -9.69 9.62
C SER A 82 4.97 -11.17 9.73
N GLU A 83 3.70 -11.51 9.53
CA GLU A 83 3.22 -12.90 9.56
C GLU A 83 3.51 -13.66 8.25
N SER A 84 3.84 -12.93 7.18
CA SER A 84 4.09 -13.54 5.88
C SER A 84 5.35 -14.40 5.87
N LYS A 85 5.22 -15.56 5.24
CA LYS A 85 6.27 -16.57 5.07
C LYS A 85 7.15 -16.34 3.83
N LEU A 86 6.83 -15.31 3.05
CA LEU A 86 7.59 -14.95 1.85
C LEU A 86 8.93 -14.34 2.23
N SER A 87 9.98 -14.76 1.53
CA SER A 87 11.26 -14.08 1.50
C SER A 87 11.11 -12.65 0.94
N MET A 88 12.08 -11.80 1.22
CA MET A 88 12.09 -10.43 0.67
C MET A 88 12.01 -10.43 -0.86
N SER A 89 12.76 -11.29 -1.54
CA SER A 89 12.71 -11.38 -3.01
C SER A 89 11.32 -11.78 -3.53
N GLU A 90 10.63 -12.69 -2.86
CA GLU A 90 9.27 -13.09 -3.25
C GLU A 90 8.25 -11.97 -3.00
N ARG A 91 8.40 -11.21 -1.91
CA ARG A 91 7.56 -10.03 -1.63
C ARG A 91 7.74 -8.96 -2.70
N GLU A 92 8.99 -8.62 -3.06
CA GLU A 92 9.27 -7.67 -4.14
C GLU A 92 8.71 -8.14 -5.49
N GLU A 93 8.91 -9.43 -5.82
CA GLU A 93 8.42 -9.99 -7.07
C GLU A 93 6.90 -9.92 -7.18
N GLN A 94 6.19 -10.29 -6.12
CA GLN A 94 4.74 -10.18 -6.10
C GLN A 94 4.29 -8.71 -6.14
N LEU A 95 4.99 -7.81 -5.45
CA LEU A 95 4.63 -6.39 -5.42
C LEU A 95 4.75 -5.73 -6.80
N TRP A 96 5.83 -5.98 -7.55
CA TRP A 96 5.92 -5.43 -8.91
C TRP A 96 5.08 -6.20 -9.93
N ASN A 97 4.59 -7.40 -9.62
CA ASN A 97 3.65 -8.18 -10.44
C ASN A 97 2.22 -8.15 -9.90
N TRP A 98 1.86 -7.14 -9.09
CA TRP A 98 0.60 -7.10 -8.35
C TRP A 98 -0.67 -7.28 -9.21
N GLN A 99 -0.64 -6.94 -10.50
CA GLN A 99 -1.78 -7.15 -11.40
C GLN A 99 -2.14 -8.63 -11.62
N ALA A 100 -1.23 -9.56 -11.28
CA ALA A 100 -1.48 -11.00 -11.27
C ALA A 100 -2.16 -11.49 -9.98
N ALA A 101 -2.29 -10.64 -8.96
CA ALA A 101 -2.88 -11.03 -7.69
C ALA A 101 -4.38 -11.39 -7.81
N PRO A 102 -4.90 -12.25 -6.91
CA PRO A 102 -6.32 -12.55 -6.83
C PRO A 102 -7.16 -11.27 -6.73
N GLY A 103 -8.13 -11.09 -7.62
CA GLY A 103 -9.02 -9.93 -7.59
C GLY A 103 -8.40 -8.60 -8.05
N ALA A 104 -7.12 -8.54 -8.45
CA ALA A 104 -6.41 -7.29 -8.76
C ALA A 104 -7.12 -6.40 -9.79
N ARG A 105 -7.58 -6.98 -10.91
CA ARG A 105 -8.28 -6.22 -11.97
C ARG A 105 -9.64 -5.67 -11.52
N LEU A 106 -10.25 -6.29 -10.51
CA LEU A 106 -11.47 -5.80 -9.89
C LEU A 106 -11.14 -4.78 -8.81
N ALA A 107 -10.12 -4.99 -7.98
CA ALA A 107 -9.68 -4.03 -6.98
C ALA A 107 -9.22 -2.71 -7.59
N HIS A 108 -8.51 -2.79 -8.72
CA HIS A 108 -7.89 -1.66 -9.38
C HIS A 108 -8.10 -1.74 -10.90
N PRO A 109 -9.24 -1.23 -11.41
CA PRO A 109 -9.46 -1.12 -12.86
C PRO A 109 -8.43 -0.23 -13.57
N SER A 110 -7.82 0.69 -12.83
CA SER A 110 -6.65 1.48 -13.18
C SER A 110 -5.65 1.42 -12.01
N PRO A 111 -4.34 1.52 -12.27
CA PRO A 111 -3.31 1.24 -11.27
C PRO A 111 -3.12 2.37 -10.24
N ASP A 112 -3.68 3.55 -10.48
CA ASP A 112 -3.30 4.82 -9.86
C ASP A 112 -3.38 4.85 -8.33
N HIS A 113 -4.44 4.27 -7.74
CA HIS A 113 -4.60 4.25 -6.28
C HIS A 113 -3.82 3.12 -5.59
N PHE A 114 -3.25 2.18 -6.35
CA PHE A 114 -2.42 1.09 -5.83
C PHE A 114 -0.92 1.40 -5.90
N LEU A 115 -0.46 2.17 -6.88
CA LEU A 115 0.96 2.51 -7.02
C LEU A 115 1.63 3.11 -5.76
N PRO A 116 0.93 3.87 -4.89
CA PRO A 116 1.50 4.27 -3.60
C PRO A 116 1.95 3.08 -2.73
N PHE A 117 1.24 1.95 -2.74
CA PHE A 117 1.68 0.74 -2.02
C PHE A 117 2.91 0.09 -2.64
N VAL A 118 3.09 0.21 -3.96
CA VAL A 118 4.30 -0.28 -4.65
C VAL A 118 5.53 0.51 -4.22
N VAL A 119 5.41 1.85 -4.17
CA VAL A 119 6.47 2.74 -3.65
C VAL A 119 6.69 2.51 -2.16
N GLY A 120 5.61 2.44 -1.37
CA GLY A 120 5.67 2.24 0.08
C GLY A 120 6.31 0.91 0.47
N GLY A 121 6.01 -0.17 -0.24
CA GLY A 121 6.67 -1.47 -0.04
C GLY A 121 8.15 -1.41 -0.36
N GLY A 122 8.55 -0.74 -1.45
CA GLY A 122 9.97 -0.51 -1.76
C GLY A 122 10.69 0.33 -0.70
N ALA A 123 9.99 1.27 -0.06
CA ALA A 123 10.54 2.13 0.98
C ALA A 123 10.58 1.48 2.37
N GLY A 124 9.62 0.61 2.69
CA GLY A 124 9.45 0.04 4.02
C GLY A 124 10.08 -1.33 4.21
N MET A 125 10.06 -2.20 3.20
CA MET A 125 10.57 -3.56 3.33
C MET A 125 12.10 -3.57 3.36
N GLU A 126 12.68 -4.16 4.40
CA GLU A 126 14.12 -4.35 4.53
C GLU A 126 14.50 -5.83 4.44
N LYS A 127 15.76 -6.10 4.07
CA LYS A 127 16.26 -7.48 3.87
C LYS A 127 16.04 -8.38 5.10
N ASN A 128 16.22 -7.83 6.31
CA ASN A 128 16.15 -8.59 7.56
C ASN A 128 14.79 -8.46 8.27
N THR A 129 14.05 -7.39 7.97
CA THR A 129 12.79 -7.01 8.63
C THR A 129 11.77 -6.52 7.57
N PRO A 130 11.37 -7.39 6.62
CA PRO A 130 10.48 -6.97 5.53
C PRO A 130 9.04 -6.73 5.97
N GLY A 131 8.65 -7.21 7.15
CA GLY A 131 7.29 -7.13 7.65
C GLY A 131 6.93 -5.76 8.21
N ALA A 132 5.74 -5.28 7.85
CA ALA A 132 5.03 -4.19 8.49
C ALA A 132 4.12 -4.70 9.61
N GLU A 133 3.76 -3.79 10.51
CA GLU A 133 2.53 -3.92 11.30
C GLU A 133 1.33 -3.49 10.43
N GLY A 134 0.27 -4.29 10.45
CA GLY A 134 -1.01 -3.92 9.84
C GLY A 134 -1.81 -3.03 10.79
N LEU A 135 -2.12 -1.81 10.37
CA LEU A 135 -2.96 -0.89 11.12
C LEU A 135 -4.41 -0.99 10.64
N PHE A 136 -5.37 -0.95 11.57
CA PHE A 136 -6.79 -1.13 11.26
C PHE A 136 -7.31 -0.02 10.33
N GLY A 137 -7.71 -0.41 9.12
CA GLY A 137 -8.34 0.48 8.12
C GLY A 137 -9.85 0.33 8.00
N GLY A 138 -10.37 -0.87 8.25
CA GLY A 138 -11.78 -1.19 8.06
C GLY A 138 -12.19 -1.28 6.58
N TRP A 139 -13.51 -1.46 6.38
CA TRP A 139 -14.12 -1.70 5.07
C TRP A 139 -15.33 -0.79 4.84
N LYS A 140 -15.61 -0.47 3.57
CA LYS A 140 -16.83 0.23 3.16
C LYS A 140 -17.38 -0.31 1.84
N LEU A 141 -18.70 -0.19 1.64
CA LEU A 141 -19.43 -0.58 0.43
C LEU A 141 -19.22 -2.05 0.00
N GLY A 142 -18.80 -2.92 0.94
CA GLY A 142 -18.53 -4.33 0.70
C GLY A 142 -17.25 -4.63 -0.11
N HIS A 143 -16.51 -3.61 -0.54
CA HIS A 143 -15.36 -3.83 -1.42
C HIS A 143 -14.22 -2.81 -1.29
N MET A 144 -14.40 -1.71 -0.56
CA MET A 144 -13.35 -0.72 -0.32
C MET A 144 -12.64 -1.02 0.99
N SER A 145 -11.41 -1.49 0.91
CA SER A 145 -10.49 -1.67 2.03
C SER A 145 -9.67 -0.39 2.19
N PHE A 146 -9.53 0.05 3.44
CA PHE A 146 -8.69 1.16 3.84
C PHE A 146 -7.46 0.69 4.64
N ALA A 147 -7.02 -0.57 4.44
CA ALA A 147 -5.90 -1.13 5.18
C ALA A 147 -4.65 -0.25 5.09
N ASN A 148 -3.91 -0.20 6.20
CA ASN A 148 -2.71 0.60 6.35
C ASN A 148 -1.59 -0.30 6.86
N TYR A 149 -0.35 -0.02 6.45
CA TYR A 149 0.83 -0.78 6.85
C TYR A 149 1.91 0.20 7.30
N ALA A 150 2.61 -0.14 8.38
CA ALA A 150 3.69 0.69 8.90
C ALA A 150 4.93 -0.16 9.19
N TRP A 151 6.08 0.31 8.73
CA TRP A 151 7.41 -0.24 8.99
C TRP A 151 8.17 0.69 9.93
N GLY A 152 9.16 0.15 10.65
CA GLY A 152 10.03 0.95 11.51
C GLY A 152 9.38 1.50 12.78
N ILE A 153 8.18 1.02 13.11
CA ILE A 153 7.52 1.30 14.39
C ILE A 153 8.21 0.42 15.45
N GLN A 154 9.11 1.04 16.24
CA GLN A 154 9.68 0.40 17.42
C GLN A 154 8.57 0.19 18.47
N GLN A 155 8.55 -0.98 19.09
CA GLN A 155 7.86 -1.20 20.37
C GLN A 155 8.75 -0.79 21.52
#